data_AF-A0A7V3AAZ3-F1
#
_entry.id   AF-A0A7V3AAZ3-F1
#
_cell.length_a   1.000
_cell.length_b   1.000
_cell.length_c   1.000
_cell.angle_alpha   90.00
_cell.angle_beta   90.00
_cell.angle_gamma   90.00
#
_symmetry.space_group_name_H-M   'P 1'
#
loop_
_entity.id
_entity.type
_entity.pdbx_description
1 polymer ?
#
loop_
_entity_poly.entity_id
_entity_poly.type
_entity_poly.pdbx_seq_one_letter_code
_entity_poly.pdbx_strand_id
1 'polypeptide(L)'
;MRLITAFSICLLCSFSAGSEEDAKVPANPEKCGAGLEMGTWKAEAWGNEGSAEIVVAGDVRALKLAYVGGDKEKVAFLQSTPLSADAEGRIRLCVYAPDEKPPQVAVYLLTGAKAEWFEARPFAVQQGWNRFDVALAAPHWKTAGTKWEFKTGVEQVEDVRGLGLIVMNGKSSGWLAVQGLSVDAGKASKELLELEKKMLSEDGEERAQAEQALAALGRPALPLLRKLKGHERPEVALRAGWALDKIEANAEKERRAAEERQRSTKAFTDARRRAERLLEELKNARARLQQWASDAREELLRAQKAKDLKAPSADERKAYEELLEKLDAASRETLRMVGAPEPKVAGEERKAE
;
A
#
# COMPACT_ATOMS: atom_id res chain seq x y z
N MET A 1 8.62 -31.61 36.44
CA MET A 1 8.18 -30.22 36.17
C MET A 1 6.79 -30.27 35.53
N ARG A 2 5.74 -29.88 36.27
CA ARG A 2 4.35 -29.90 35.78
C ARG A 2 4.01 -28.49 35.25
N LEU A 3 3.61 -28.40 33.98
CA LEU A 3 3.09 -27.19 33.35
C LEU A 3 1.64 -26.99 33.82
N ILE A 4 1.34 -25.82 34.41
CA ILE A 4 -0.01 -25.39 34.77
C ILE A 4 -0.49 -24.46 33.65
N THR A 5 -1.46 -24.93 32.86
CA THR A 5 -2.15 -24.14 31.83
C THR A 5 -3.25 -23.32 32.52
N ALA A 6 -3.03 -22.01 32.64
CA ALA A 6 -4.04 -21.09 33.17
C ALA A 6 -5.10 -20.82 32.09
N PHE A 7 -6.29 -21.38 32.28
CA PHE A 7 -7.49 -21.06 31.51
C PHE A 7 -7.97 -19.66 31.92
N SER A 8 -7.74 -18.67 31.06
CA SER A 8 -8.27 -17.32 31.24
C SER A 8 -9.76 -17.33 30.88
N ILE A 9 -10.63 -17.40 31.90
CA ILE A 9 -12.07 -17.28 31.77
C ILE A 9 -12.37 -15.81 31.40
N CYS A 10 -12.61 -15.54 30.12
CA CYS A 10 -13.20 -14.28 29.68
C CYS A 10 -14.65 -14.23 30.18
N LEU A 11 -14.87 -13.46 31.24
CA LEU A 11 -16.19 -13.08 31.72
C LEU A 11 -16.87 -12.24 30.62
N LEU A 12 -17.77 -12.86 29.86
CA LEU A 12 -18.72 -12.15 28.99
C LEU A 12 -19.73 -11.44 29.89
N CYS A 13 -19.43 -10.20 30.27
CA CYS A 13 -20.43 -9.29 30.82
C CYS A 13 -21.45 -8.97 29.72
N SER A 14 -22.50 -9.77 29.62
CA SER A 14 -23.70 -9.43 28.85
C SER A 14 -24.35 -8.22 29.51
N PHE A 15 -23.96 -7.01 29.09
CA PHE A 15 -24.74 -5.81 29.35
C PHE A 15 -26.08 -6.00 28.64
N SER A 16 -27.14 -6.30 29.40
CA SER A 16 -28.50 -6.13 28.95
C SER A 16 -28.72 -4.64 28.72
N ALA A 17 -28.47 -4.19 27.49
CA ALA A 17 -28.91 -2.89 27.01
C ALA A 17 -30.42 -2.83 27.25
N GLY A 18 -30.85 -1.90 28.12
CA GLY A 18 -32.25 -1.48 28.12
C GLY A 18 -32.61 -1.13 26.68
N SER A 19 -33.83 -1.45 26.26
CA SER A 19 -34.34 -1.04 24.96
C SER A 19 -34.37 0.49 24.93
N GLU A 20 -33.23 1.11 24.60
CA GLU A 20 -33.17 2.45 24.05
C GLU A 20 -34.25 2.45 22.97
N GLU A 21 -35.29 3.25 23.18
CA GLU A 21 -36.23 3.61 22.11
C GLU A 21 -35.37 3.86 20.87
N ASP A 22 -35.50 2.98 19.86
CA ASP A 22 -34.75 3.05 18.62
C ASP A 22 -34.86 4.48 18.09
N ALA A 23 -33.83 5.29 18.38
CA ALA A 23 -33.90 6.72 18.23
C ALA A 23 -34.15 6.99 16.74
N LYS A 24 -35.39 7.38 16.43
CA LYS A 24 -35.90 7.34 15.07
C LYS A 24 -35.17 8.38 14.25
N VAL A 25 -34.45 7.94 13.21
CA VAL A 25 -33.85 8.86 12.23
C VAL A 25 -34.98 9.67 11.57
N PRO A 26 -35.00 11.00 11.72
CA PRO A 26 -36.05 11.82 11.14
C PRO A 26 -35.91 11.88 9.62
N ALA A 27 -37.01 12.20 8.92
CA ALA A 27 -36.97 12.40 7.48
C ALA A 27 -35.96 13.48 7.10
N ASN A 28 -35.16 13.19 6.08
CA ASN A 28 -34.17 14.13 5.55
C ASN A 28 -34.87 15.18 4.66
N PRO A 29 -34.80 16.48 5.01
CA PRO A 29 -35.47 17.54 4.25
C PRO A 29 -34.93 17.68 2.82
N GLU A 30 -33.66 17.31 2.59
CA GLU A 30 -33.02 17.36 1.27
C GLU A 30 -33.44 16.21 0.35
N LYS A 31 -34.13 15.19 0.90
CA LYS A 31 -34.57 13.98 0.17
C LYS A 31 -33.41 13.34 -0.61
N CYS A 32 -32.24 13.25 0.01
CA CYS A 32 -31.06 12.62 -0.60
C CYS A 32 -31.41 11.16 -0.96
N GLY A 33 -31.26 10.77 -2.23
CA GLY A 33 -31.48 9.39 -2.66
C GLY A 33 -30.47 8.43 -2.01
N ALA A 34 -30.78 7.14 -1.96
CA ALA A 34 -29.84 6.15 -1.43
C ALA A 34 -28.57 6.10 -2.30
N GLY A 35 -27.40 6.07 -1.65
CA GLY A 35 -26.09 6.03 -2.30
C GLY A 35 -25.19 4.90 -1.79
N LEU A 36 -23.90 5.21 -1.69
CA LEU A 36 -22.86 4.29 -1.24
C LEU A 36 -23.05 3.87 0.23
N GLU A 37 -23.79 4.63 1.03
CA GLU A 37 -24.07 4.31 2.43
C GLU A 37 -24.73 2.94 2.60
N MET A 38 -25.39 2.41 1.56
CA MET A 38 -26.08 1.12 1.58
C MET A 38 -25.17 -0.12 1.48
N GLY A 39 -23.85 0.05 1.36
CA GLY A 39 -22.93 -1.08 1.29
C GLY A 39 -22.62 -1.70 2.65
N THR A 40 -21.60 -2.57 2.67
CA THR A 40 -21.10 -3.18 3.91
C THR A 40 -20.05 -2.29 4.55
N TRP A 41 -20.35 -1.82 5.76
CA TRP A 41 -19.48 -0.97 6.56
C TRP A 41 -18.89 -1.73 7.74
N LYS A 42 -17.67 -1.39 8.11
CA LYS A 42 -16.98 -1.94 9.29
C LYS A 42 -16.30 -0.83 10.06
N ALA A 43 -16.29 -0.92 11.39
CA ALA A 43 -15.44 -0.07 12.21
C ALA A 43 -13.98 -0.53 12.11
N GLU A 44 -13.06 0.44 12.04
CA GLU A 44 -11.63 0.22 12.00
C GLU A 44 -11.08 -0.02 13.42
N ALA A 45 -10.16 -0.99 13.55
CA ALA A 45 -9.68 -1.46 14.85
C ALA A 45 -8.69 -0.51 15.57
N TRP A 46 -8.21 0.54 14.89
CA TRP A 46 -7.21 1.46 15.45
C TRP A 46 -7.84 2.66 16.20
N GLY A 47 -9.15 2.89 16.03
CA GLY A 47 -9.89 3.96 16.69
C GLY A 47 -10.59 3.53 17.97
N ASN A 48 -11.51 4.36 18.45
CA ASN A 48 -12.50 3.97 19.44
C ASN A 48 -13.45 2.90 18.87
N GLU A 49 -14.15 2.19 19.75
CA GLU A 49 -15.16 1.21 19.35
C GLU A 49 -16.35 1.89 18.66
N GLY A 50 -16.95 1.18 17.71
CA GLY A 50 -18.15 1.63 17.03
C GLY A 50 -18.77 0.52 16.19
N SER A 51 -19.98 0.76 15.72
CA SER A 51 -20.70 -0.12 14.81
C SER A 51 -21.38 0.69 13.70
N ALA A 52 -21.60 0.02 12.58
CA ALA A 52 -22.25 0.61 11.42
C ALA A 52 -23.38 -0.33 10.98
N GLU A 53 -24.60 0.19 10.92
CA GLU A 53 -25.79 -0.57 10.56
C GLU A 53 -26.67 0.22 9.59
N ILE A 54 -27.35 -0.48 8.69
CA ILE A 54 -28.35 0.14 7.82
C ILE A 54 -29.66 0.20 8.58
N VAL A 55 -30.20 1.40 8.76
CA VAL A 55 -31.51 1.63 9.37
C VAL A 55 -32.54 1.96 8.30
N VAL A 56 -33.72 1.37 8.44
CA VAL A 56 -34.88 1.59 7.55
C VAL A 56 -36.04 2.08 8.41
N ALA A 57 -36.43 3.35 8.24
CA ALA A 57 -37.50 3.99 8.99
C ALA A 57 -38.48 4.69 8.04
N GLY A 58 -39.59 3.99 7.71
CA GLY A 58 -40.48 4.44 6.64
C GLY A 58 -39.74 4.46 5.30
N ASP A 59 -39.74 5.61 4.63
CA ASP A 59 -39.00 5.82 3.36
C ASP A 59 -37.53 6.18 3.56
N VAL A 60 -37.09 6.38 4.80
CA VAL A 60 -35.70 6.73 5.11
C VAL A 60 -34.87 5.45 5.13
N ARG A 61 -33.83 5.42 4.30
CA ARG A 61 -32.74 4.44 4.38
C ARG A 61 -31.45 5.20 4.64
N ALA A 62 -30.80 4.90 5.75
CA ALA A 62 -29.59 5.59 6.17
C ALA A 62 -28.60 4.60 6.80
N LEU A 63 -27.32 4.97 6.78
CA LEU A 63 -26.27 4.30 7.53
C LEU A 63 -26.17 4.94 8.91
N LYS A 64 -26.52 4.21 9.95
CA LYS A 64 -26.32 4.62 11.34
C LYS A 64 -24.91 4.21 11.78
N LEU A 65 -24.16 5.18 12.28
CA LEU A 65 -22.82 5.03 12.82
C LEU A 65 -22.90 5.25 14.33
N ALA A 66 -22.88 4.17 15.10
CA ALA A 66 -22.80 4.25 16.55
C ALA A 66 -21.33 4.24 16.97
N TYR A 67 -20.98 5.05 17.97
CA TYR A 67 -19.62 5.22 18.44
C TYR A 67 -19.58 5.28 19.97
N VAL A 68 -18.55 4.69 20.55
CA VAL A 68 -18.34 4.66 21.99
C VAL A 68 -17.12 5.53 22.32
N GLY A 69 -17.26 6.40 23.31
CA GLY A 69 -16.15 7.20 23.81
C GLY A 69 -15.06 6.34 24.42
N GLY A 70 -13.80 6.76 24.25
CA GLY A 70 -12.66 6.01 24.77
C GLY A 70 -11.39 6.85 24.89
N ASP A 71 -10.25 6.17 25.00
CA ASP A 71 -8.93 6.80 25.09
C ASP A 71 -8.37 7.25 23.73
N LYS A 72 -9.02 6.87 22.61
CA LYS A 72 -8.66 7.37 21.28
C LYS A 72 -9.43 8.64 20.96
N GLU A 73 -8.92 9.40 20.02
CA GLU A 73 -9.55 10.67 19.61
C GLU A 73 -10.76 10.49 18.69
N LYS A 74 -10.84 9.34 18.01
CA LYS A 74 -11.80 9.12 16.91
C LYS A 74 -12.11 7.65 16.69
N VAL A 75 -13.25 7.38 16.07
CA VAL A 75 -13.59 6.11 15.41
C VAL A 75 -13.61 6.31 13.90
N ALA A 76 -13.25 5.29 13.15
CA ALA A 76 -13.35 5.30 11.69
C ALA A 76 -14.17 4.11 11.20
N PHE A 77 -14.92 4.33 10.13
CA PHE A 77 -15.73 3.34 9.45
C PHE A 77 -15.28 3.24 8.01
N LEU A 78 -15.15 2.02 7.50
CA LEU A 78 -14.69 1.74 6.15
C LEU A 78 -15.75 0.94 5.38
N GLN A 79 -15.99 1.38 4.15
CA GLN A 79 -16.61 0.59 3.11
C GLN A 79 -15.56 0.27 2.05
N SER A 80 -15.17 -1.01 1.96
CA SER A 80 -14.30 -1.48 0.88
C SER A 80 -15.10 -1.62 -0.41
N THR A 81 -15.19 -0.51 -1.15
CA THR A 81 -15.88 -0.45 -2.43
C THR A 81 -14.92 0.07 -3.51
N PRO A 82 -14.60 -0.73 -4.54
CA PRO A 82 -13.84 -0.25 -5.66
C PRO A 82 -14.71 0.68 -6.52
N LEU A 83 -14.27 1.92 -6.73
CA LEU A 83 -14.94 2.89 -7.59
C LEU A 83 -13.93 3.76 -8.34
N SER A 84 -14.39 4.39 -9.41
CA SER A 84 -13.63 5.42 -10.14
C SER A 84 -14.36 6.75 -9.98
N ALA A 85 -13.65 7.75 -9.46
CA ALA A 85 -14.15 9.10 -9.26
C ALA A 85 -13.59 10.06 -10.30
N ASP A 86 -14.33 11.14 -10.55
CA ASP A 86 -13.88 12.25 -11.38
C ASP A 86 -12.79 13.06 -10.65
N ALA A 87 -11.71 13.47 -11.33
CA ALA A 87 -10.61 14.20 -10.70
C ALA A 87 -11.06 15.56 -10.15
N GLU A 88 -12.00 16.22 -10.81
CA GLU A 88 -12.63 17.47 -10.35
C GLU A 88 -13.92 17.20 -9.55
N GLY A 89 -14.21 15.91 -9.34
CA GLY A 89 -15.39 15.43 -8.68
C GLY A 89 -15.46 15.77 -7.20
N ARG A 90 -16.63 15.51 -6.63
CA ARG A 90 -16.96 15.76 -5.24
C ARG A 90 -17.55 14.53 -4.57
N ILE A 91 -17.32 14.40 -3.28
CA ILE A 91 -18.06 13.51 -2.40
C ILE A 91 -19.19 14.31 -1.77
N ARG A 92 -20.43 13.84 -1.88
CA ARG A 92 -21.60 14.47 -1.25
C ARG A 92 -22.19 13.53 -0.24
N LEU A 93 -22.63 14.06 0.89
CA LEU A 93 -23.32 13.30 1.94
C LEU A 93 -24.19 14.21 2.80
N CYS A 94 -25.25 13.62 3.34
CA CYS A 94 -26.17 14.23 4.29
C CYS A 94 -25.97 13.51 5.64
N VAL A 95 -25.64 14.23 6.71
CA VAL A 95 -25.36 13.66 8.05
C VAL A 95 -26.38 14.21 9.05
N TYR A 96 -27.12 13.32 9.70
CA TYR A 96 -27.97 13.63 10.83
C TYR A 96 -27.22 13.43 12.15
N ALA A 97 -27.32 14.42 13.02
CA ALA A 97 -26.81 14.37 14.38
C ALA A 97 -27.92 14.66 15.39
N PRO A 98 -28.21 13.75 16.33
CA PRO A 98 -29.27 13.96 17.33
C PRO A 98 -28.85 14.94 18.45
N ASP A 99 -27.56 14.98 18.78
CA ASP A 99 -27.05 15.71 19.95
C ASP A 99 -26.84 17.20 19.67
N GLU A 100 -26.94 18.04 20.71
CA GLU A 100 -26.70 19.49 20.62
C GLU A 100 -25.24 19.84 20.30
N LYS A 101 -24.30 18.96 20.68
CA LYS A 101 -22.85 19.14 20.49
C LYS A 101 -22.25 17.91 19.81
N PRO A 102 -22.62 17.65 18.56
CA PRO A 102 -22.17 16.44 17.89
C PRO A 102 -20.67 16.53 17.54
N PRO A 103 -19.98 15.39 17.45
CA PRO A 103 -18.58 15.35 17.06
C PRO A 103 -18.38 15.85 15.61
N GLN A 104 -17.18 16.31 15.31
CA GLN A 104 -16.79 16.59 13.93
C GLN A 104 -16.71 15.29 13.13
N VAL A 105 -16.99 15.40 11.83
CA VAL A 105 -16.92 14.26 10.90
C VAL A 105 -15.90 14.56 9.81
N ALA A 106 -15.14 13.57 9.37
CA ALA A 106 -14.30 13.66 8.18
C ALA A 106 -14.60 12.50 7.22
N VAL A 107 -14.26 12.70 5.95
CA VAL A 107 -14.25 11.64 4.93
C VAL A 107 -12.81 11.22 4.69
N TYR A 108 -12.58 9.95 4.41
CA TYR A 108 -11.30 9.51 3.86
C TYR A 108 -11.49 8.54 2.70
N LEU A 109 -10.47 8.47 1.84
CA LEU A 109 -10.39 7.55 0.72
C LEU A 109 -9.13 6.70 0.84
N LEU A 110 -9.22 5.48 0.32
CA LEU A 110 -8.07 4.61 0.06
C LEU A 110 -7.90 4.52 -1.45
N THR A 111 -6.81 5.01 -2.01
CA THR A 111 -6.63 5.07 -3.48
C THR A 111 -5.39 4.30 -3.97
N GLY A 112 -5.45 3.87 -5.23
CA GLY A 112 -4.35 3.19 -5.90
C GLY A 112 -4.06 1.77 -5.40
N ALA A 113 -3.07 1.14 -6.02
CA ALA A 113 -2.69 -0.25 -5.71
C ALA A 113 -2.18 -0.46 -4.27
N LYS A 114 -1.66 0.60 -3.64
CA LYS A 114 -1.17 0.57 -2.25
C LYS A 114 -2.24 0.96 -1.22
N ALA A 115 -3.47 1.26 -1.66
CA ALA A 115 -4.54 1.78 -0.82
C ALA A 115 -4.05 2.98 0.02
N GLU A 116 -3.44 3.96 -0.65
CA GLU A 116 -2.93 5.17 -0.02
C GLU A 116 -4.06 5.95 0.65
N TRP A 117 -3.80 6.39 1.87
CA TRP A 117 -4.77 7.05 2.72
C TRP A 117 -4.85 8.55 2.43
N PHE A 118 -6.03 9.04 2.09
CA PHE A 118 -6.34 10.46 1.96
C PHE A 118 -7.47 10.82 2.92
N GLU A 119 -7.20 11.63 3.94
CA GLU A 119 -8.21 12.12 4.89
C GLU A 119 -8.51 13.60 4.61
N ALA A 120 -9.78 13.92 4.42
CA ALA A 120 -10.25 15.29 4.27
C ALA A 120 -10.24 16.00 5.63
N ARG A 121 -10.18 17.33 5.59
CA ARG A 121 -10.32 18.17 6.78
C ARG A 121 -11.67 17.88 7.48
N PRO A 122 -11.69 17.72 8.83
CA PRO A 122 -12.95 17.53 9.54
C PRO A 122 -13.91 18.71 9.37
N PHE A 123 -15.19 18.39 9.22
CA PHE A 123 -16.29 19.34 9.12
C PHE A 123 -17.01 19.43 10.47
N ALA A 124 -17.41 20.65 10.83
CA ALA A 124 -18.28 20.85 11.98
C ALA A 124 -19.69 20.35 11.65
N VAL A 125 -20.29 19.61 12.57
CA VAL A 125 -21.66 19.10 12.47
C VAL A 125 -22.52 19.88 13.46
N GLN A 126 -23.71 20.30 13.05
CA GLN A 126 -24.71 20.89 13.92
C GLN A 126 -25.79 19.84 14.26
N GLN A 127 -26.56 20.07 15.32
CA GLN A 127 -27.73 19.25 15.60
C GLN A 127 -28.70 19.27 14.39
N GLY A 128 -29.24 18.11 14.03
CA GLY A 128 -30.10 17.93 12.86
C GLY A 128 -29.35 17.46 11.60
N TRP A 129 -29.94 17.69 10.44
CA TRP A 129 -29.39 17.31 9.14
C TRP A 129 -28.39 18.36 8.62
N ASN A 130 -27.22 17.89 8.21
CA ASN A 130 -26.12 18.68 7.66
C ASN A 130 -25.77 18.15 6.27
N ARG A 131 -25.52 19.04 5.31
CA ARG A 131 -25.08 18.66 3.96
C ARG A 131 -23.62 19.02 3.76
N PHE A 132 -22.85 18.08 3.24
CA PHE A 132 -21.44 18.26 2.95
C PHE A 132 -21.15 17.96 1.47
N ASP A 133 -20.23 18.73 0.91
CA ASP A 133 -19.71 18.58 -0.44
C ASP A 133 -18.19 18.77 -0.39
N VAL A 134 -17.45 17.71 -0.68
CA VAL A 134 -16.01 17.60 -0.47
C VAL A 134 -15.31 17.41 -1.81
N ALA A 135 -14.67 18.47 -2.31
CA ALA A 135 -13.97 18.45 -3.60
C ALA A 135 -12.68 17.61 -3.53
N LEU A 136 -12.51 16.68 -4.47
CA LEU A 136 -11.37 15.76 -4.51
C LEU A 136 -10.05 16.47 -4.87
N ALA A 137 -10.09 17.45 -5.77
CA ALA A 137 -8.90 18.20 -6.19
C ALA A 137 -8.46 19.31 -5.22
N ALA A 138 -9.28 19.67 -4.24
CA ALA A 138 -9.00 20.82 -3.37
C ALA A 138 -7.89 20.50 -2.35
N PRO A 139 -7.05 21.48 -1.94
CA PRO A 139 -5.91 21.26 -1.04
C PRO A 139 -6.32 21.12 0.44
N HIS A 140 -7.35 20.33 0.73
CA HIS A 140 -7.85 20.08 2.09
C HIS A 140 -7.72 18.61 2.52
N TRP A 141 -6.95 17.81 1.78
CA TRP A 141 -6.65 16.43 2.10
C TRP A 141 -5.25 16.31 2.69
N LYS A 142 -5.05 15.30 3.53
CA LYS A 142 -3.75 14.88 4.04
C LYS A 142 -3.49 13.40 3.73
N THR A 143 -2.22 13.09 3.52
CA THR A 143 -1.69 11.72 3.33
C THR A 143 -0.36 11.61 4.08
N ALA A 144 0.18 10.40 4.20
CA ALA A 144 1.56 10.19 4.65
C ALA A 144 2.57 10.99 3.81
N GLY A 145 2.35 11.12 2.49
CA GLY A 145 3.19 11.92 1.59
C GLY A 145 3.23 13.41 1.94
N THR A 146 2.17 13.96 2.53
CA THR A 146 2.11 15.37 2.97
C THR A 146 2.55 15.55 4.43
N LYS A 147 3.10 14.51 5.07
CA LYS A 147 3.40 14.47 6.51
C LYS A 147 2.17 14.79 7.35
N TRP A 148 1.00 14.33 6.92
CA TRP A 148 -0.30 14.53 7.58
C TRP A 148 -0.79 16.00 7.61
N GLU A 149 -0.25 16.86 6.74
CA GLU A 149 -0.74 18.23 6.56
C GLU A 149 -1.82 18.30 5.48
N PHE A 150 -2.86 19.12 5.71
CA PHE A 150 -3.96 19.36 4.77
C PHE A 150 -3.55 20.34 3.67
N LYS A 151 -2.88 19.84 2.62
CA LYS A 151 -2.31 20.67 1.54
C LYS A 151 -2.30 20.01 0.16
N THR A 152 -2.97 18.87 0.01
CA THR A 152 -3.06 18.15 -1.26
C THR A 152 -4.51 17.89 -1.65
N GLY A 153 -4.74 17.59 -2.93
CA GLY A 153 -5.90 16.86 -3.40
C GLY A 153 -5.70 15.35 -3.31
N VAL A 154 -6.75 14.59 -3.63
CA VAL A 154 -6.70 13.13 -3.73
C VAL A 154 -6.03 12.72 -5.04
N GLU A 155 -5.03 11.87 -4.96
CA GLU A 155 -4.38 11.28 -6.13
C GLU A 155 -4.98 9.90 -6.46
N GLN A 156 -4.85 9.47 -7.72
CA GLN A 156 -5.33 8.17 -8.22
C GLN A 156 -6.84 7.96 -7.95
N VAL A 157 -7.66 9.01 -8.13
CA VAL A 157 -9.12 8.98 -7.93
C VAL A 157 -9.83 8.00 -8.86
N GLU A 158 -9.17 7.57 -9.93
CA GLU A 158 -9.66 6.54 -10.84
C GLU A 158 -9.61 5.11 -10.26
N ASP A 159 -8.85 4.89 -9.17
CA ASP A 159 -8.70 3.61 -8.46
C ASP A 159 -8.97 3.78 -6.96
N VAL A 160 -10.17 4.23 -6.59
CA VAL A 160 -10.60 4.26 -5.18
C VAL A 160 -10.91 2.83 -4.76
N ARG A 161 -10.20 2.33 -3.75
CA ARG A 161 -10.34 0.98 -3.17
C ARG A 161 -11.29 0.94 -1.98
N GLY A 162 -11.48 2.08 -1.33
CA GLY A 162 -12.34 2.22 -0.17
C GLY A 162 -12.69 3.66 0.09
N LEU A 163 -13.86 3.85 0.68
CA LEU A 163 -14.34 5.13 1.17
C LEU A 163 -14.72 4.94 2.63
N GLY A 164 -14.35 5.89 3.47
CA GLY A 164 -14.70 5.82 4.87
C GLY A 164 -15.06 7.16 5.48
N LEU A 165 -15.60 7.06 6.68
CA LEU A 165 -16.06 8.17 7.50
C LEU A 165 -15.35 8.10 8.86
N ILE A 166 -14.99 9.25 9.40
CA ILE A 166 -14.32 9.38 10.70
C ILE A 166 -15.21 10.23 11.58
N VAL A 167 -15.45 9.78 12.80
CA VAL A 167 -16.16 10.55 13.83
C VAL A 167 -15.16 10.92 14.92
N MET A 168 -14.91 12.21 15.10
CA MET A 168 -13.96 12.76 16.09
C MET A 168 -14.60 12.79 17.49
N ASN A 169 -14.87 11.60 18.05
CA ASN A 169 -15.72 11.44 19.22
C ASN A 169 -14.99 11.58 20.57
N GLY A 170 -13.67 11.39 20.62
CA GLY A 170 -12.91 11.42 21.87
C GLY A 170 -13.54 10.55 22.96
N LYS A 171 -13.95 11.18 24.07
CA LYS A 171 -14.61 10.52 25.20
C LYS A 171 -16.15 10.45 25.10
N SER A 172 -16.74 11.01 24.05
CA SER A 172 -18.19 11.01 23.86
C SER A 172 -18.65 9.75 23.14
N SER A 173 -19.78 9.20 23.61
CA SER A 173 -20.53 8.14 22.93
C SER A 173 -21.78 8.73 22.30
N GLY A 174 -22.29 8.10 21.25
CA GLY A 174 -23.51 8.53 20.58
C GLY A 174 -23.68 7.84 19.23
N TRP A 175 -24.48 8.44 18.35
CA TRP A 175 -24.66 7.96 16.99
C TRP A 175 -24.90 9.10 16.00
N LEU A 176 -24.58 8.85 14.74
CA LEU A 176 -24.93 9.70 13.60
C LEU A 176 -25.65 8.86 12.54
N ALA A 177 -26.46 9.47 11.69
CA ALA A 177 -26.98 8.80 10.49
C ALA A 177 -26.48 9.50 9.22
N VAL A 178 -26.18 8.72 8.19
CA VAL A 178 -25.65 9.21 6.91
C VAL A 178 -26.56 8.76 5.78
N GLN A 179 -26.91 9.68 4.87
CA GLN A 179 -27.74 9.42 3.71
C GLN A 179 -27.20 10.16 2.49
N GLY A 180 -27.43 9.64 1.29
CA GLY A 180 -27.05 10.31 0.05
C GLY A 180 -25.56 10.39 -0.18
N LEU A 181 -24.81 9.44 0.38
CA LEU A 181 -23.38 9.36 0.19
C LEU A 181 -23.09 9.01 -1.27
N SER A 182 -22.52 9.96 -2.00
CA SER A 182 -22.24 9.80 -3.42
C SER A 182 -20.90 10.40 -3.77
N VAL A 183 -20.30 9.89 -4.84
CA VAL A 183 -19.05 10.41 -5.41
C VAL A 183 -19.32 10.68 -6.88
N ASP A 184 -18.89 11.84 -7.38
CA ASP A 184 -18.98 12.14 -8.81
C ASP A 184 -18.23 11.07 -9.62
N ALA A 185 -18.98 10.36 -10.44
CA ALA A 185 -18.49 9.22 -11.20
C ALA A 185 -17.43 9.67 -12.23
N GLY A 186 -16.26 9.05 -12.15
CA GLY A 186 -15.20 9.21 -13.14
C GLY A 186 -15.57 8.59 -14.49
N LYS A 187 -14.69 8.78 -15.49
CA LYS A 187 -14.88 8.24 -16.84
C LYS A 187 -15.14 6.73 -16.83
N ALA A 188 -14.36 5.96 -16.07
CA ALA A 188 -14.51 4.51 -16.01
C ALA A 188 -15.84 4.08 -15.38
N SER A 189 -16.31 4.77 -14.34
CA SER A 189 -17.62 4.48 -13.73
C SER A 189 -18.78 4.77 -14.71
N LYS A 190 -18.70 5.87 -15.47
CA LYS A 190 -19.68 6.17 -16.53
C LYS A 190 -19.66 5.11 -17.64
N GLU A 191 -18.47 4.70 -18.06
CA GLU A 191 -18.28 3.63 -19.04
C GLU A 191 -18.86 2.30 -18.56
N LEU A 192 -18.64 1.93 -17.28
CA LEU A 192 -19.21 0.72 -16.67
C LEU A 192 -20.74 0.71 -16.70
N LEU A 193 -21.40 1.86 -16.46
CA LEU A 193 -22.86 1.96 -16.54
C LEU A 193 -23.38 1.74 -17.96
N GLU A 194 -22.69 2.29 -18.97
CA GLU A 194 -23.06 2.07 -20.37
C GLU A 194 -22.79 0.61 -20.79
N LEU A 195 -21.69 0.01 -20.33
CA LEU A 195 -21.41 -1.40 -20.56
C LEU A 195 -22.41 -2.31 -19.86
N GLU A 196 -22.89 -1.98 -18.66
CA GLU A 196 -23.97 -2.71 -17.99
C GLU A 196 -25.24 -2.72 -18.86
N LYS A 197 -25.65 -1.56 -19.38
CA LYS A 197 -26.82 -1.46 -20.28
C LYS A 197 -26.65 -2.34 -21.52
N LYS A 198 -25.49 -2.28 -22.18
CA LYS A 198 -25.17 -3.12 -23.35
C LYS A 198 -25.15 -4.61 -23.00
N MET A 199 -24.65 -4.96 -21.83
CA MET A 199 -24.63 -6.35 -21.35
C MET A 199 -26.05 -6.88 -21.06
N LEU A 200 -26.99 -5.99 -20.77
CA LEU A 200 -28.41 -6.31 -20.60
C LEU A 200 -29.22 -6.17 -21.90
N SER A 201 -28.62 -5.79 -23.03
CA SER A 201 -29.29 -5.67 -24.32
C SER A 201 -29.90 -6.99 -24.78
N GLU A 202 -30.89 -6.93 -25.68
CA GLU A 202 -31.42 -8.09 -26.40
C GLU A 202 -30.53 -8.49 -27.58
N ASP A 203 -29.71 -7.57 -28.07
CA ASP A 203 -28.74 -7.84 -29.14
C ASP A 203 -27.54 -8.65 -28.61
N GLY A 204 -27.30 -9.81 -29.24
CA GLY A 204 -26.21 -10.71 -28.89
C GLY A 204 -24.81 -10.14 -29.18
N GLU A 205 -24.67 -9.28 -30.19
CA GLU A 205 -23.41 -8.64 -30.53
C GLU A 205 -23.05 -7.55 -29.53
N GLU A 206 -24.01 -6.72 -29.11
CA GLU A 206 -23.79 -5.69 -28.07
C GLU A 206 -23.35 -6.33 -26.75
N ARG A 207 -23.96 -7.46 -26.39
CA ARG A 207 -23.54 -8.26 -25.21
C ARG A 207 -22.11 -8.77 -25.35
N ALA A 208 -21.73 -9.27 -26.52
CA ALA A 208 -20.37 -9.76 -26.77
C ALA A 208 -19.32 -8.63 -26.71
N GLN A 209 -19.63 -7.46 -27.26
CA GLN A 209 -18.77 -6.28 -27.17
C GLN A 209 -18.63 -5.80 -25.72
N ALA A 210 -19.73 -5.78 -24.96
CA ALA A 210 -19.72 -5.38 -23.56
C ALA A 210 -18.86 -6.32 -22.70
N GLU A 211 -18.98 -7.63 -22.90
CA GLU A 211 -18.13 -8.64 -22.25
C GLU A 211 -16.64 -8.37 -22.48
N GLN A 212 -16.24 -8.15 -23.74
CA GLN A 212 -14.83 -7.89 -24.09
C GLN A 212 -14.32 -6.59 -23.46
N ALA A 213 -15.14 -5.52 -23.48
CA ALA A 213 -14.79 -4.24 -22.88
C ALA A 213 -14.68 -4.33 -21.35
N LEU A 214 -15.62 -5.02 -20.68
CA LEU A 214 -15.56 -5.25 -19.23
C LEU A 214 -14.33 -6.06 -18.83
N ALA A 215 -13.98 -7.09 -19.62
CA ALA A 215 -12.75 -7.85 -19.39
C ALA A 215 -11.48 -7.00 -19.61
N ALA A 216 -11.49 -6.07 -20.58
CA ALA A 216 -10.39 -5.15 -20.83
C ALA A 216 -10.22 -4.09 -19.73
N LEU A 217 -11.32 -3.63 -19.13
CA LEU A 217 -11.28 -2.72 -17.97
C LEU A 217 -10.60 -3.38 -16.76
N GLY A 218 -10.72 -4.70 -16.59
CA GLY A 218 -10.02 -5.42 -15.53
C GLY A 218 -10.68 -5.29 -14.16
N ARG A 219 -9.88 -5.04 -13.12
CA ARG A 219 -10.35 -5.02 -11.71
C ARG A 219 -11.53 -4.07 -11.44
N PRO A 220 -11.62 -2.86 -12.01
CA PRO A 220 -12.76 -1.96 -11.82
C PRO A 220 -14.12 -2.58 -12.23
N ALA A 221 -14.14 -3.52 -13.18
CA ALA A 221 -15.38 -4.16 -13.64
C ALA A 221 -15.88 -5.29 -12.72
N LEU A 222 -15.06 -5.77 -11.76
CA LEU A 222 -15.38 -6.96 -10.95
C LEU A 222 -16.69 -6.86 -10.16
N PRO A 223 -17.05 -5.74 -9.49
CA PRO A 223 -18.33 -5.66 -8.76
C PRO A 223 -19.53 -5.81 -9.69
N LEU A 224 -19.51 -5.12 -10.82
CA LEU A 224 -20.56 -5.20 -11.83
C LEU A 224 -20.68 -6.61 -12.40
N LEU A 225 -19.55 -7.22 -12.77
CA LEU A 225 -19.54 -8.58 -13.31
C LEU A 225 -20.04 -9.62 -12.29
N ARG A 226 -19.73 -9.48 -11.00
CA ARG A 226 -20.28 -10.35 -9.95
C ARG A 226 -21.79 -10.18 -9.80
N LYS A 227 -22.30 -8.95 -9.86
CA LYS A 227 -23.74 -8.67 -9.90
C LYS A 227 -24.39 -9.34 -11.11
N LEU A 228 -23.82 -9.16 -12.30
CA LEU A 228 -24.34 -9.72 -13.55
C LEU A 228 -24.24 -11.26 -13.62
N LYS A 229 -23.26 -11.87 -12.95
CA LYS A 229 -23.15 -13.34 -12.82
C LYS A 229 -24.35 -13.95 -12.09
N GLY A 230 -25.01 -13.20 -11.21
CA GLY A 230 -26.23 -13.62 -10.51
C GLY A 230 -27.54 -13.24 -11.23
N HIS A 231 -27.47 -12.78 -12.47
CA HIS A 231 -28.63 -12.30 -13.22
C HIS A 231 -29.52 -13.47 -13.71
N GLU A 232 -30.84 -13.25 -13.79
CA GLU A 232 -31.83 -14.29 -14.15
C GLU A 232 -31.69 -14.80 -15.59
N ARG A 233 -31.24 -13.93 -16.52
CA ARG A 233 -30.96 -14.30 -17.92
C ARG A 233 -29.67 -15.14 -18.01
N PRO A 234 -29.73 -16.44 -18.39
CA PRO A 234 -28.57 -17.33 -18.35
C PRO A 234 -27.39 -16.86 -19.22
N GLU A 235 -27.68 -16.25 -20.37
CA GLU A 235 -26.64 -15.73 -21.27
C GLU A 235 -25.85 -14.57 -20.66
N VAL A 236 -26.50 -13.68 -19.92
CA VAL A 236 -25.85 -12.55 -19.24
C VAL A 236 -24.93 -13.09 -18.14
N ALA A 237 -25.44 -14.03 -17.34
CA ALA A 237 -24.68 -14.67 -16.28
C ALA A 237 -23.44 -15.42 -16.81
N LEU A 238 -23.60 -16.16 -17.91
CA LEU A 238 -22.52 -16.91 -18.56
C LEU A 238 -21.39 -15.99 -19.05
N ARG A 239 -21.75 -14.94 -19.80
CA ARG A 239 -20.76 -13.98 -20.34
C ARG A 239 -20.07 -13.18 -19.23
N ALA A 240 -20.81 -12.77 -18.20
CA ALA A 240 -20.21 -12.15 -17.02
C ALA A 240 -19.22 -13.11 -16.33
N GLY A 241 -19.54 -14.40 -16.28
CA GLY A 241 -18.62 -15.46 -15.83
C GLY A 241 -17.34 -15.51 -16.64
N TRP A 242 -17.43 -15.56 -17.97
CA TRP A 242 -16.24 -15.58 -18.85
C TRP A 242 -15.37 -14.32 -18.72
N ALA A 243 -15.99 -13.14 -18.61
CA ALA A 243 -15.25 -11.91 -18.37
C ALA A 243 -14.50 -11.94 -17.03
N LEU A 244 -15.12 -12.47 -15.95
CA LEU A 244 -14.45 -12.67 -14.67
C LEU A 244 -13.24 -13.61 -14.79
N ASP A 245 -13.42 -14.77 -15.41
CA ASP A 245 -12.36 -15.76 -15.58
C ASP A 245 -11.18 -15.17 -16.38
N LYS A 246 -11.47 -14.35 -17.41
CA LYS A 246 -10.44 -13.64 -18.19
C LYS A 246 -9.68 -12.61 -17.37
N ILE A 247 -10.36 -11.86 -16.50
CA ILE A 247 -9.72 -10.90 -15.59
C ILE A 247 -8.83 -11.64 -14.57
N GLU A 248 -9.32 -12.74 -14.00
CA GLU A 248 -8.57 -13.56 -13.04
C GLU A 248 -7.34 -14.21 -13.68
N ALA A 249 -7.47 -14.75 -14.90
CA ALA A 249 -6.35 -15.32 -15.65
C ALA A 249 -5.26 -14.28 -15.96
N ASN A 250 -5.66 -13.06 -16.34
CA ASN A 250 -4.72 -11.96 -16.57
C ASN A 250 -4.04 -11.52 -15.26
N ALA A 251 -4.80 -11.38 -14.17
CA ALA A 251 -4.24 -11.03 -12.86
C ALA A 251 -3.25 -12.09 -12.34
N GLU A 252 -3.53 -13.38 -12.58
CA GLU A 252 -2.61 -14.47 -12.24
C GLU A 252 -1.32 -14.41 -13.07
N LYS A 253 -1.43 -14.14 -14.37
CA LYS A 253 -0.27 -13.96 -15.26
C LYS A 253 0.60 -12.80 -14.79
N GLU A 254 0.01 -11.67 -14.41
CA GLU A 254 0.71 -10.51 -13.85
C GLU A 254 1.38 -10.85 -12.51
N ARG A 255 0.70 -11.58 -11.62
CA ARG A 255 1.27 -12.03 -10.35
C ARG A 255 2.51 -12.89 -10.56
N ARG A 256 2.46 -13.87 -11.46
CA ARG A 256 3.62 -14.72 -11.80
C ARG A 256 4.77 -13.91 -12.38
N ALA A 257 4.49 -12.97 -13.29
CA ALA A 257 5.51 -12.09 -13.85
C ALA A 257 6.13 -11.18 -12.77
N ALA A 258 5.34 -10.69 -11.82
CA ALA A 258 5.85 -9.90 -10.69
C ALA A 258 6.73 -10.72 -9.74
N GLU A 259 6.31 -11.94 -9.40
CA GLU A 259 7.10 -12.87 -8.59
C GLU A 259 8.43 -13.23 -9.26
N GLU A 260 8.44 -13.46 -10.58
CA GLU A 260 9.65 -13.72 -11.35
C GLU A 260 10.60 -12.52 -11.33
N ARG A 261 10.07 -11.30 -11.54
CA ARG A 261 10.86 -10.06 -11.41
C ARG A 261 11.44 -9.89 -10.01
N GLN A 262 10.66 -10.19 -8.97
CA GLN A 262 11.12 -10.12 -7.59
C GLN A 262 12.21 -11.17 -7.31
N ARG A 263 12.06 -12.41 -7.78
CA ARG A 263 13.07 -13.46 -7.69
C ARG A 263 14.36 -13.06 -8.40
N SER A 264 14.26 -12.51 -9.61
CA SER A 264 15.40 -12.00 -10.37
C SER A 264 16.12 -10.86 -9.63
N THR A 265 15.37 -9.90 -9.09
CA THR A 265 15.91 -8.77 -8.32
C THR A 265 16.62 -9.24 -7.04
N LYS A 266 16.02 -10.20 -6.34
CA LYS A 266 16.61 -10.82 -5.16
C LYS A 266 17.88 -11.59 -5.50
N ALA A 267 17.86 -12.40 -6.56
CA ALA A 267 19.02 -13.16 -7.03
C ALA A 267 20.18 -12.22 -7.42
N PHE A 268 19.88 -11.11 -8.11
CA PHE A 268 20.86 -10.07 -8.44
C PHE A 268 21.45 -9.42 -7.18
N THR A 269 20.59 -9.05 -6.22
CA THR A 269 21.03 -8.44 -4.96
C THR A 269 21.91 -9.40 -4.14
N ASP A 270 21.54 -10.67 -4.07
CA ASP A 270 22.31 -11.70 -3.37
C ASP A 270 23.64 -11.98 -4.07
N ALA A 271 23.67 -12.00 -5.40
CA ALA A 271 24.90 -12.12 -6.19
C ALA A 271 25.85 -10.93 -5.93
N ARG A 272 25.32 -9.71 -5.94
CA ARG A 272 26.08 -8.50 -5.60
C ARG A 272 26.66 -8.57 -4.19
N ARG A 273 25.88 -8.95 -3.19
CA ARG A 273 26.37 -9.11 -1.80
C ARG A 273 27.46 -10.17 -1.70
N ARG A 274 27.38 -11.27 -2.46
CA ARG A 274 28.45 -12.27 -2.52
C ARG A 274 29.74 -11.68 -3.12
N ALA A 275 29.64 -10.94 -4.21
CA ALA A 275 30.78 -10.28 -4.83
C ALA A 275 31.42 -9.24 -3.88
N GLU A 276 30.62 -8.45 -3.17
CA GLU A 276 31.09 -7.49 -2.16
C GLU A 276 31.87 -8.19 -1.03
N ARG A 277 31.38 -9.34 -0.54
CA ARG A 277 32.11 -10.14 0.48
C ARG A 277 33.43 -10.68 -0.05
N LEU A 278 33.45 -11.25 -1.25
CA LEU A 278 34.68 -11.76 -1.86
C LEU A 278 35.70 -10.64 -2.08
N LEU A 279 35.25 -9.46 -2.50
CA LEU A 279 36.11 -8.29 -2.64
C LEU A 279 36.74 -7.89 -1.30
N GLU A 280 35.98 -7.94 -0.21
CA GLU A 280 36.47 -7.64 1.12
C GLU A 280 37.46 -8.69 1.63
N GLU A 281 37.20 -9.98 1.38
CA GLU A 281 38.15 -11.07 1.67
C GLU A 281 39.47 -10.89 0.91
N LEU A 282 39.41 -10.53 -0.38
CA LEU A 282 40.61 -10.25 -1.19
C LEU A 282 41.40 -9.05 -0.67
N LYS A 283 40.72 -7.98 -0.25
CA LYS A 283 41.39 -6.82 0.39
C LYS A 283 42.10 -7.22 1.67
N ASN A 284 41.45 -8.01 2.51
CA ASN A 284 42.04 -8.51 3.76
C ASN A 284 43.23 -9.44 3.50
N ALA A 285 43.15 -10.32 2.50
CA ALA A 285 44.26 -11.17 2.09
C ALA A 285 45.46 -10.36 1.60
N ARG A 286 45.21 -9.33 0.76
CA ARG A 286 46.25 -8.40 0.31
C ARG A 286 46.93 -7.68 1.48
N ALA A 287 46.16 -7.18 2.44
CA ALA A 287 46.71 -6.50 3.62
C ALA A 287 47.63 -7.43 4.44
N ARG A 288 47.24 -8.70 4.63
CA ARG A 288 48.09 -9.70 5.31
C ARG A 288 49.38 -9.98 4.55
N LEU A 289 49.31 -10.14 3.24
CA LEU A 289 50.50 -10.35 2.41
C LEU A 289 51.46 -9.15 2.48
N GLN A 290 50.92 -7.93 2.46
CA GLN A 290 51.73 -6.71 2.64
C GLN A 290 52.39 -6.65 4.02
N GLN A 291 51.67 -7.05 5.08
CA GLN A 291 52.22 -7.13 6.43
C GLN A 291 53.38 -8.14 6.49
N TRP A 292 53.17 -9.37 6.00
CA TRP A 292 54.22 -10.40 5.97
C TRP A 292 55.44 -9.97 5.16
N ALA A 293 55.23 -9.29 4.04
CA ALA A 293 56.32 -8.74 3.25
C ALA A 293 57.11 -7.66 4.02
N SER A 294 56.43 -6.84 4.82
CA SER A 294 57.07 -5.86 5.71
C SER A 294 57.88 -6.54 6.81
N ASP A 295 57.28 -7.50 7.51
CA ASP A 295 57.93 -8.23 8.61
C ASP A 295 59.19 -8.97 8.12
N ALA A 296 59.10 -9.64 6.96
CA ALA A 296 60.24 -10.32 6.34
C ALA A 296 61.38 -9.35 5.97
N ARG A 297 61.05 -8.14 5.51
CA ARG A 297 62.05 -7.09 5.23
C ARG A 297 62.73 -6.63 6.52
N GLU A 298 61.98 -6.44 7.59
CA GLU A 298 62.55 -6.06 8.90
C GLU A 298 63.47 -7.14 9.46
N GLU A 299 63.06 -8.41 9.40
CA GLU A 299 63.89 -9.54 9.82
C GLU A 299 65.19 -9.63 9.03
N LEU A 300 65.11 -9.48 7.70
CA LEU A 300 66.27 -9.48 6.83
C LEU A 300 67.24 -8.34 7.16
N LEU A 301 66.72 -7.15 7.48
CA LEU A 301 67.54 -6.02 7.95
C LEU A 301 68.17 -6.30 9.32
N ARG A 302 67.46 -6.94 10.24
CA ARG A 302 68.02 -7.35 11.55
C ARG A 302 69.14 -8.37 11.39
N ALA A 303 68.91 -9.39 10.57
CA ALA A 303 69.88 -10.41 10.19
C ALA A 303 71.16 -9.82 9.58
N GLN A 304 71.02 -8.89 8.62
CA GLN A 304 72.17 -8.20 8.01
C GLN A 304 72.99 -7.42 9.04
N LYS A 305 72.34 -6.77 10.01
CA LYS A 305 73.02 -6.04 11.09
C LYS A 305 73.75 -6.97 12.07
N ALA A 306 73.23 -8.17 12.30
CA ALA A 306 73.84 -9.16 13.19
C ALA A 306 75.12 -9.82 12.61
N LYS A 307 75.50 -9.54 11.36
CA LYS A 307 76.60 -10.20 10.61
C LYS A 307 76.44 -11.72 10.42
N ASP A 308 75.32 -12.31 10.83
CA ASP A 308 75.11 -13.76 10.83
C ASP A 308 74.59 -14.32 9.49
N LEU A 309 74.25 -13.47 8.52
CA LEU A 309 73.69 -13.90 7.23
C LEU A 309 74.43 -13.29 6.04
N LYS A 310 74.86 -14.14 5.10
CA LYS A 310 75.28 -13.71 3.76
C LYS A 310 74.12 -12.98 3.09
N ALA A 311 74.40 -11.85 2.44
CA ALA A 311 73.39 -11.14 1.67
C ALA A 311 72.76 -12.09 0.64
N PRO A 312 71.44 -12.02 0.41
CA PRO A 312 70.77 -12.85 -0.59
C PRO A 312 71.44 -12.61 -1.94
N SER A 313 71.70 -13.73 -2.64
CA SER A 313 72.31 -13.74 -3.96
C SER A 313 71.44 -12.96 -4.96
N ALA A 314 72.03 -12.51 -6.06
CA ALA A 314 71.30 -11.80 -7.11
C ALA A 314 70.12 -12.64 -7.64
N ASP A 315 70.29 -13.96 -7.72
CA ASP A 315 69.27 -14.88 -8.21
C ASP A 315 68.07 -14.98 -7.26
N GLU A 316 68.30 -15.01 -5.94
CA GLU A 316 67.22 -15.02 -4.93
C GLU A 316 66.42 -13.72 -4.94
N ARG A 317 67.08 -12.57 -5.12
CA ARG A 317 66.38 -11.27 -5.24
C ARG A 317 65.51 -11.23 -6.48
N LYS A 318 66.06 -11.68 -7.62
CA LYS A 318 65.32 -11.74 -8.89
C LYS A 318 64.12 -12.68 -8.79
N ALA A 319 64.27 -13.86 -8.19
CA ALA A 319 63.17 -14.79 -7.98
C ALA A 319 62.05 -14.19 -7.10
N TYR A 320 62.41 -13.39 -6.10
CA TYR A 320 61.44 -12.69 -5.25
C TYR A 320 60.70 -11.58 -6.00
N GLU A 321 61.40 -10.78 -6.81
CA GLU A 321 60.78 -9.75 -7.66
C GLU A 321 59.81 -10.34 -8.68
N GLU A 322 60.19 -11.45 -9.34
CA GLU A 322 59.29 -12.16 -10.28
C GLU A 322 58.03 -12.71 -9.59
N LEU A 323 58.15 -13.16 -8.33
CA LEU A 323 57.02 -13.62 -7.52
C LEU A 323 56.04 -12.49 -7.19
N LEU A 324 56.56 -11.31 -6.82
CA LEU A 324 55.74 -10.12 -6.56
C LEU A 324 55.02 -9.65 -7.82
N GLU A 325 55.70 -9.65 -8.97
CA GLU A 325 55.12 -9.23 -10.24
C GLU A 325 53.98 -10.18 -10.68
N LYS A 326 54.18 -11.50 -10.53
CA LYS A 326 53.14 -12.51 -10.77
C LYS A 326 51.93 -12.34 -9.85
N LEU A 327 52.16 -12.03 -8.58
CA LEU A 327 51.09 -11.80 -7.60
C LEU A 327 50.27 -10.55 -7.96
N ASP A 328 50.93 -9.46 -8.35
CA ASP A 328 50.26 -8.23 -8.78
C ASP A 328 49.51 -8.41 -10.11
N ALA A 329 50.05 -9.19 -11.05
CA ALA A 329 49.35 -9.54 -12.29
C ALA A 329 48.08 -10.35 -12.01
N ALA A 330 48.17 -11.40 -11.18
CA ALA A 330 47.03 -12.23 -10.79
C ALA A 330 45.96 -11.41 -10.04
N SER A 331 46.38 -10.46 -9.18
CA SER A 331 45.45 -9.57 -8.48
C SER A 331 44.70 -8.64 -9.46
N ARG A 332 45.40 -8.07 -10.44
CA ARG A 332 44.80 -7.22 -11.48
C ARG A 332 43.82 -7.98 -12.37
N GLU A 333 44.18 -9.18 -12.81
CA GLU A 333 43.28 -10.03 -13.60
C GLU A 333 42.01 -10.40 -12.84
N THR A 334 42.13 -10.73 -11.55
CA THR A 334 40.98 -11.00 -10.68
C THR A 334 40.07 -9.78 -10.55
N LEU A 335 40.64 -8.58 -10.36
CA LEU A 335 39.88 -7.33 -10.30
C LEU A 335 39.18 -7.03 -11.63
N ARG A 336 39.82 -7.31 -12.77
CA ARG A 336 39.23 -7.13 -14.11
C ARG A 336 38.05 -8.08 -14.34
N MET A 337 38.15 -9.35 -13.94
CA MET A 337 37.07 -10.33 -14.07
C MET A 337 35.80 -9.96 -13.30
N VAL A 338 35.92 -9.22 -12.19
CA VAL A 338 34.78 -8.73 -11.41
C VAL A 338 34.30 -7.33 -11.83
N GLY A 339 34.87 -6.76 -12.90
CA GLY A 339 34.51 -5.44 -13.40
C GLY A 339 34.92 -4.29 -12.48
N ALA A 340 35.91 -4.49 -11.60
CA ALA A 340 36.45 -3.41 -10.79
C ALA A 340 37.28 -2.46 -11.67
N PRO A 341 37.17 -1.13 -11.49
CA PRO A 341 38.02 -0.19 -12.21
C PRO A 341 39.49 -0.44 -11.86
N GLU A 342 40.38 -0.37 -12.86
CA GLU A 342 41.81 -0.56 -12.63
C GLU A 342 42.33 0.50 -11.64
N PRO A 343 43.11 0.11 -10.62
CA PRO A 343 43.70 1.07 -9.71
C PRO A 343 44.63 1.98 -10.49
N LYS A 344 44.34 3.29 -10.49
CA LYS A 344 45.24 4.28 -11.09
C LYS A 344 46.62 4.13 -10.48
N VAL A 345 47.64 3.94 -11.31
CA VAL A 345 49.03 3.86 -10.86
C VAL A 345 49.37 5.20 -10.22
N ALA A 346 49.84 5.19 -8.97
CA ALA A 346 50.05 6.38 -8.13
C ALA A 346 51.13 7.38 -8.62
N GLY A 347 51.49 7.35 -9.91
CA GLY A 347 52.47 8.22 -10.55
C GLY A 347 51.98 9.00 -11.78
N GLU A 348 50.80 8.71 -12.33
CA GLU A 348 50.30 9.41 -13.54
C GLU A 348 49.62 10.75 -13.24
N GLU A 349 49.14 10.99 -12.01
CA GLU A 349 48.48 12.26 -11.65
C GLU A 349 49.46 13.42 -11.37
N ARG A 350 50.78 13.20 -11.40
CA ARG A 350 51.78 14.28 -11.22
C ARG A 350 52.21 14.98 -12.52
N LYS A 351 51.56 14.71 -13.66
CA LYS A 351 51.88 15.34 -14.96
C LYS A 351 50.74 16.19 -15.56
N ALA A 352 49.68 16.46 -14.80
CA ALA A 352 48.51 17.23 -15.26
C ALA A 352 48.23 18.52 -14.47
N GLU A 353 49.16 18.93 -13.60
CA GLU A 353 49.30 20.31 -13.09
C GLU A 353 50.67 20.85 -13.55
#